data_AF-A0A1K2IKM1-F1
#
_entry.id   AF-A0A1K2IKM1-F1
#
_cell.length_a   1.000
_cell.length_b   1.000
_cell.length_c   1.000
_cell.angle_alpha   90.00
_cell.angle_beta   90.00
_cell.angle_gamma   90.00
#
_symmetry.space_group_name_H-M   'P 1'
#
loop_
_entity.id
_entity.type
_entity.pdbx_description
1 polymer ?
#
loop_
_entity_poly.entity_id
_entity_poly.type
_entity_poly.pdbx_seq_one_letter_code
_entity_poly.pdbx_strand_id
1 'polypeptide(L)'
;MYFYLMIRWIVFLFLFMLNNTLYAKEWESLKAYQKITQKENLSPSDWLKRDRNENTLVWKEANIFNLKNNLPKEYTSIIQRRDFYKWLYSEISNKGHEILWINMAYFISKKMHLMEVFPYSIFSKRKIKTYAREGSETVFNNAFAELNKLYNSKFILKEEKALEWDKSILKKEQYIWIDSVYKKMDAKSFKTLESIARGEFLYGLLVPKSIRFNGDLSNAESRYQYAINKLKPYCENALP
;
A
#
# COMPACT_ATOMS: atom_id res chain seq x y z
N MET A 1 -40.14 -24.65 28.33
CA MET A 1 -40.40 -24.77 26.86
C MET A 1 -40.15 -23.47 26.10
N TYR A 2 -40.58 -22.30 26.61
CA TYR A 2 -40.34 -20.99 25.96
C TYR A 2 -38.86 -20.57 25.84
N PHE A 3 -38.00 -20.97 26.77
CA PHE A 3 -36.57 -20.61 26.77
C PHE A 3 -35.78 -21.23 25.59
N TYR A 4 -36.13 -22.47 25.21
CA TYR A 4 -35.50 -23.16 24.06
C TYR A 4 -35.91 -22.58 22.71
N LEU A 5 -37.14 -22.08 22.59
CA LEU A 5 -37.62 -21.37 21.41
C LEU A 5 -36.90 -20.03 21.23
N MET A 6 -36.64 -19.29 22.31
CA MET A 6 -35.95 -17.99 22.25
C MET A 6 -34.47 -18.10 21.85
N ILE A 7 -33.75 -19.11 22.36
CA ILE A 7 -32.34 -19.38 22.00
C ILE A 7 -32.21 -19.73 20.51
N ARG A 8 -33.17 -20.45 19.95
CA ARG A 8 -33.17 -20.86 18.54
C ARG A 8 -33.28 -19.66 17.58
N TRP A 9 -34.02 -18.61 17.94
CA TRP A 9 -34.09 -17.38 17.15
C TRP A 9 -32.85 -16.50 17.30
N ILE A 10 -32.20 -16.49 18.47
CA ILE A 10 -30.94 -15.77 18.71
C ILE A 10 -29.79 -16.37 17.88
N VAL A 11 -29.73 -17.71 17.74
CA VAL A 11 -28.72 -18.39 16.90
C VAL A 11 -28.92 -18.06 15.41
N PHE A 12 -30.17 -17.97 14.93
CA PHE A 12 -30.47 -17.56 13.55
C PHE A 12 -30.11 -16.09 13.26
N LEU A 13 -30.34 -15.19 14.23
CA LEU A 13 -29.92 -13.79 14.15
C LEU A 13 -28.37 -13.64 14.15
N PHE A 14 -27.66 -14.47 14.92
CA PHE A 14 -26.20 -14.45 14.96
C PHE A 14 -25.57 -14.97 13.65
N LEU A 15 -26.21 -15.93 12.97
CA LEU A 15 -25.78 -16.43 11.66
C LEU A 15 -25.98 -15.42 10.52
N PHE A 16 -26.96 -14.52 10.62
CA PHE A 16 -27.17 -13.44 9.64
C PHE A 16 -26.16 -12.29 9.77
N MET A 17 -25.57 -12.11 10.96
CA MET A 17 -24.58 -11.06 11.25
C MET A 17 -23.15 -11.43 10.83
N LEU A 18 -22.94 -12.64 10.28
CA LEU A 18 -21.64 -13.10 9.77
C LEU A 18 -21.41 -12.78 8.28
N ASN A 19 -22.28 -12.01 7.64
CA ASN A 19 -22.02 -11.41 6.34
C ASN A 19 -21.07 -10.21 6.46
N ASN A 20 -19.89 -10.43 7.06
CA ASN A 20 -18.74 -9.58 6.78
C ASN A 20 -18.23 -9.97 5.40
N THR A 21 -18.95 -9.51 4.38
CA THR A 21 -18.45 -9.50 3.02
C THR A 21 -17.26 -8.54 3.00
N LEU A 22 -16.08 -9.09 3.25
CA LEU A 22 -14.81 -8.51 2.82
C LEU A 22 -14.87 -8.45 1.29
N TYR A 23 -15.53 -7.41 0.77
CA TYR A 23 -15.60 -7.14 -0.64
C TYR A 23 -14.23 -6.63 -1.09
N ALA A 24 -13.35 -7.55 -1.48
CA ALA A 24 -12.26 -7.18 -2.36
C ALA A 24 -12.87 -6.69 -3.69
N LYS A 25 -12.45 -5.54 -4.17
CA LYS A 25 -12.83 -5.03 -5.50
C LYS A 25 -12.05 -5.67 -6.65
N GLU A 26 -11.05 -6.48 -6.29
CA GLU A 26 -10.39 -7.39 -7.21
C GLU A 26 -11.11 -8.73 -7.25
N TRP A 27 -11.53 -9.14 -8.44
CA TRP A 27 -12.23 -10.39 -8.68
C TRP A 27 -11.35 -11.36 -9.47
N GLU A 28 -11.35 -12.65 -9.13
CA GLU A 28 -10.57 -13.64 -9.89
C GLU A 28 -11.11 -13.82 -11.32
N SER A 29 -12.42 -13.61 -11.53
CA SER A 29 -13.06 -13.65 -12.86
C SER A 29 -14.41 -12.94 -12.86
N LEU A 30 -14.90 -12.58 -14.06
CA LEU A 30 -16.24 -12.01 -14.24
C LEU A 30 -17.34 -12.97 -13.75
N LYS A 31 -17.16 -14.28 -13.94
CA LYS A 31 -18.12 -15.28 -13.43
C LYS A 31 -18.20 -15.27 -11.90
N ALA A 32 -17.08 -15.09 -11.21
CA ALA A 32 -17.06 -14.98 -9.74
C ALA A 32 -17.78 -13.71 -9.28
N TYR A 33 -17.55 -12.59 -9.98
CA TYR A 33 -18.25 -11.33 -9.74
C TYR A 33 -19.77 -11.46 -9.92
N GLN A 34 -20.21 -11.98 -11.08
CA GLN A 34 -21.63 -12.17 -11.42
C GLN A 34 -22.33 -13.07 -10.40
N LYS A 35 -21.68 -14.17 -9.97
CA LYS A 35 -22.24 -15.09 -8.97
C LYS A 35 -22.52 -14.40 -7.63
N ILE A 36 -21.66 -13.48 -7.20
CA ILE A 36 -21.75 -12.85 -5.88
C ILE A 36 -22.62 -11.60 -5.93
N THR A 37 -22.49 -10.79 -6.97
CA THR A 37 -23.14 -9.47 -7.06
C THR A 37 -24.46 -9.49 -7.83
N GLN A 38 -24.73 -10.56 -8.58
CA GLN A 38 -25.86 -10.67 -9.53
C GLN A 38 -25.86 -9.60 -10.63
N LYS A 39 -24.74 -8.89 -10.82
CA LYS A 39 -24.56 -7.88 -11.88
C LYS A 39 -23.81 -8.50 -13.04
N GLU A 40 -24.26 -8.22 -14.27
CA GLU A 40 -23.64 -8.73 -15.50
C GLU A 40 -22.25 -8.14 -15.74
N ASN A 41 -22.07 -6.85 -15.42
CA ASN A 41 -20.85 -6.08 -15.67
C ASN A 41 -20.24 -5.57 -14.36
N LEU A 42 -18.90 -5.45 -14.35
CA LEU A 42 -18.16 -4.88 -13.21
C LEU A 42 -18.67 -3.48 -12.87
N SER A 43 -18.71 -3.15 -11.57
CA SER A 43 -18.96 -1.76 -11.17
C SER A 43 -17.73 -0.91 -11.50
N PRO A 44 -17.86 0.43 -11.60
CA PRO A 44 -16.72 1.30 -11.90
C PRO A 44 -15.54 1.23 -10.92
N SER A 45 -15.74 0.74 -9.69
CA SER A 45 -14.66 0.54 -8.71
C SER A 45 -14.06 -0.87 -8.70
N ASP A 46 -14.63 -1.81 -9.45
CA ASP A 46 -14.25 -3.23 -9.49
C ASP A 46 -13.32 -3.51 -10.68
N TRP A 47 -12.42 -4.49 -10.54
CA TRP A 47 -11.55 -4.97 -11.61
C TRP A 47 -11.30 -6.48 -11.49
N LEU A 48 -10.90 -7.14 -12.58
CA LEU A 48 -10.40 -8.51 -12.48
C LEU A 48 -8.91 -8.52 -12.13
N LYS A 49 -8.44 -9.57 -11.46
CA LYS A 49 -7.01 -9.77 -11.18
C LYS A 49 -6.15 -9.71 -12.45
N ARG A 50 -6.70 -10.21 -13.57
CA ARG A 50 -6.09 -10.12 -14.89
C ARG A 50 -5.94 -8.66 -15.34
N ASP A 51 -6.96 -7.83 -15.13
CA ASP A 51 -6.92 -6.40 -15.48
C ASP A 51 -5.76 -5.68 -14.79
N ARG A 52 -5.53 -5.93 -13.49
CA ARG A 52 -4.39 -5.36 -12.76
C ARG A 52 -3.06 -5.89 -13.31
N ASN A 53 -2.95 -7.20 -13.51
CA ASN A 53 -1.71 -7.82 -13.97
C ASN A 53 -1.31 -7.37 -15.39
N GLU A 54 -2.28 -7.16 -16.27
CA GLU A 54 -2.08 -6.72 -17.66
C GLU A 54 -2.19 -5.19 -17.83
N ASN A 55 -2.45 -4.44 -16.74
CA ASN A 55 -2.64 -2.99 -16.74
C ASN A 55 -3.67 -2.51 -17.78
N THR A 56 -4.81 -3.18 -17.85
CA THR A 56 -5.87 -2.91 -18.84
C THR A 56 -6.60 -1.59 -18.56
N LEU A 57 -7.44 -1.16 -19.51
CA LEU A 57 -8.27 0.04 -19.34
C LEU A 57 -9.21 -0.06 -18.11
N VAL A 58 -9.81 -1.25 -17.87
CA VAL A 58 -10.69 -1.50 -16.72
C VAL A 58 -9.97 -1.20 -15.40
N TRP A 59 -8.73 -1.67 -15.24
CA TRP A 59 -7.91 -1.38 -14.06
C TRP A 59 -7.64 0.12 -13.89
N LYS A 60 -7.30 0.81 -14.99
CA LYS A 60 -7.02 2.25 -14.97
C LYS A 60 -8.27 3.06 -14.62
N GLU A 61 -9.41 2.73 -15.21
CA GLU A 61 -10.69 3.38 -14.93
C GLU A 61 -11.14 3.16 -13.49
N ALA A 62 -10.97 1.93 -12.96
CA ALA A 62 -11.22 1.65 -11.56
C ALA A 62 -10.32 2.46 -10.63
N ASN A 63 -9.04 2.61 -10.96
CA ASN A 63 -8.14 3.45 -10.19
C ASN A 63 -8.55 4.94 -10.19
N ILE A 64 -8.95 5.47 -11.36
CA ILE A 64 -9.44 6.85 -11.48
C ILE A 64 -10.71 7.02 -10.64
N PHE A 65 -11.65 6.10 -10.76
CA PHE A 65 -12.90 6.13 -10.00
C PHE A 65 -12.63 6.09 -8.49
N ASN A 66 -11.82 5.14 -8.03
CA ASN A 66 -11.49 4.99 -6.61
C ASN A 66 -10.76 6.23 -6.08
N LEU A 67 -9.81 6.78 -6.84
CA LEU A 67 -9.07 7.98 -6.46
C LEU A 67 -9.99 9.20 -6.31
N LYS A 68 -10.85 9.45 -7.30
CA LYS A 68 -11.81 10.57 -7.28
C LYS A 68 -12.81 10.47 -6.14
N ASN A 69 -13.24 9.26 -5.79
CA ASN A 69 -14.21 9.01 -4.72
C ASN A 69 -13.56 8.76 -3.35
N ASN A 70 -12.25 8.93 -3.22
CA ASN A 70 -11.49 8.70 -1.97
C ASN A 70 -11.76 7.31 -1.36
N LEU A 71 -11.63 6.25 -2.17
CA LEU A 71 -11.87 4.85 -1.80
C LEU A 71 -10.56 4.04 -1.64
N PRO A 72 -9.67 4.38 -0.68
CA PRO A 72 -8.40 3.66 -0.54
C PRO A 72 -8.56 2.22 -0.01
N LYS A 73 -9.68 1.91 0.66
CA LYS A 73 -9.94 0.59 1.26
C LYS A 73 -10.19 -0.52 0.24
N GLU A 74 -10.41 -0.17 -1.02
CA GLU A 74 -10.61 -1.13 -2.11
C GLU A 74 -9.31 -1.91 -2.44
N TYR A 75 -8.16 -1.35 -2.07
CA TYR A 75 -6.84 -1.96 -2.24
C TYR A 75 -6.44 -2.69 -0.95
N THR A 76 -6.79 -3.97 -0.87
CA THR A 76 -6.68 -4.78 0.36
C THR A 76 -5.30 -5.41 0.54
N SER A 77 -4.50 -5.53 -0.53
CA SER A 77 -3.19 -6.18 -0.48
C SER A 77 -2.04 -5.25 -0.89
N ILE A 78 -0.83 -5.57 -0.43
CA ILE A 78 0.40 -4.84 -0.79
C ILE A 78 0.59 -4.83 -2.31
N ILE A 79 0.27 -5.94 -3.00
CA ILE A 79 0.43 -6.04 -4.45
C ILE A 79 -0.52 -5.09 -5.21
N GLN A 80 -1.77 -4.95 -4.76
CA GLN A 80 -2.72 -4.02 -5.33
C GLN A 80 -2.28 -2.56 -5.13
N ARG A 81 -1.82 -2.20 -3.92
CA ARG A 81 -1.30 -0.84 -3.62
C ARG A 81 -0.03 -0.54 -4.40
N ARG A 82 0.88 -1.51 -4.53
CA ARG A 82 2.07 -1.41 -5.38
C ARG A 82 1.69 -1.08 -6.81
N ASP A 83 0.76 -1.83 -7.40
CA ASP A 83 0.39 -1.64 -8.80
C ASP A 83 -0.41 -0.34 -9.01
N PHE A 84 -1.17 0.11 -8.01
CA PHE A 84 -1.75 1.44 -7.99
C PHE A 84 -0.66 2.52 -8.04
N TYR A 85 0.39 2.45 -7.21
CA TYR A 85 1.49 3.41 -7.25
C TYR A 85 2.21 3.39 -8.60
N LYS A 86 2.41 2.21 -9.21
CA LYS A 86 3.01 2.09 -10.55
C LYS A 86 2.17 2.81 -11.60
N TRP A 87 0.86 2.55 -11.62
CA TRP A 87 -0.08 3.23 -12.50
C TRP A 87 -0.07 4.74 -12.26
N LEU A 88 -0.23 5.19 -11.02
CA LEU A 88 -0.34 6.60 -10.68
C LEU A 88 0.95 7.36 -11.02
N TYR A 89 2.12 6.78 -10.75
CA TYR A 89 3.38 7.42 -11.12
C TYR A 89 3.47 7.66 -12.62
N SER A 90 3.03 6.69 -13.44
CA SER A 90 3.00 6.83 -14.89
C SER A 90 2.05 7.96 -15.33
N GLU A 91 0.84 8.02 -14.76
CA GLU A 91 -0.14 9.08 -15.07
C GLU A 91 0.34 10.48 -14.67
N ILE A 92 0.92 10.61 -13.48
CA ILE A 92 1.44 11.87 -12.94
C ILE A 92 2.67 12.34 -13.74
N SER A 93 3.56 11.42 -14.11
CA SER A 93 4.73 11.72 -14.96
C SER A 93 4.30 12.15 -16.37
N ASN A 94 3.29 11.49 -16.96
CA ASN A 94 2.74 11.87 -18.26
C ASN A 94 2.08 13.26 -18.25
N LYS A 95 1.57 13.71 -17.10
CA LYS A 95 1.09 15.09 -16.89
C LYS A 95 2.24 16.10 -16.69
N GLY A 96 3.49 15.64 -16.66
CA GLY A 96 4.68 16.47 -16.54
C GLY A 96 5.13 16.78 -15.12
N HIS A 97 4.54 16.13 -14.11
CA HIS A 97 4.99 16.30 -12.72
C HIS A 97 6.27 15.51 -12.44
N GLU A 98 7.12 16.06 -11.58
CA GLU A 98 8.40 15.47 -11.18
C GLU A 98 8.36 14.94 -9.73
N ILE A 99 7.24 14.33 -9.34
CA ILE A 99 6.99 13.84 -7.98
C ILE A 99 7.59 12.45 -7.80
N LEU A 100 8.58 12.31 -6.92
CA LEU A 100 9.31 11.05 -6.73
C LEU A 100 8.77 10.19 -5.60
N TRP A 101 8.01 10.76 -4.65
CA TRP A 101 7.45 10.00 -3.54
C TRP A 101 6.59 8.80 -4.00
N ILE A 102 5.84 8.95 -5.10
CA ILE A 102 4.99 7.86 -5.63
C ILE A 102 5.87 6.68 -6.12
N ASN A 103 7.00 6.97 -6.77
CA ASN A 103 7.95 5.93 -7.17
C ASN A 103 8.63 5.28 -5.94
N MET A 104 8.97 6.07 -4.92
CA MET A 104 9.47 5.53 -3.66
C MET A 104 8.45 4.58 -3.01
N ALA A 105 7.18 4.95 -2.96
CA ALA A 105 6.11 4.13 -2.42
C ALA A 105 5.89 2.84 -3.23
N TYR A 106 5.98 2.91 -4.57
CA TYR A 106 6.02 1.73 -5.44
C TYR A 106 7.19 0.81 -5.08
N PHE A 107 8.41 1.37 -5.00
CA PHE A 107 9.62 0.63 -4.71
C PHE A 107 9.56 -0.09 -3.36
N ILE A 108 9.17 0.62 -2.29
CA ILE A 108 9.01 0.04 -0.96
C ILE A 108 7.93 -1.04 -0.96
N SER A 109 6.78 -0.81 -1.60
CA SER A 109 5.72 -1.81 -1.70
C SER A 109 6.18 -3.07 -2.44
N LYS A 110 7.01 -2.92 -3.49
CA LYS A 110 7.65 -4.05 -4.19
C LYS A 110 8.57 -4.84 -3.25
N LYS A 111 9.38 -4.16 -2.42
CA LYS A 111 10.24 -4.82 -1.43
C LYS A 111 9.44 -5.53 -0.33
N MET A 112 8.37 -4.92 0.17
CA MET A 112 7.48 -5.55 1.14
C MET A 112 6.80 -6.79 0.55
N HIS A 113 6.34 -6.73 -0.70
CA HIS A 113 5.77 -7.90 -1.37
C HIS A 113 6.79 -9.04 -1.55
N LEU A 114 8.07 -8.72 -1.83
CA LEU A 114 9.11 -9.74 -1.90
C LEU A 114 9.18 -10.57 -0.61
N MET A 115 8.97 -9.97 0.56
CA MET A 115 8.95 -10.67 1.84
C MET A 115 7.76 -11.65 1.99
N GLU A 116 6.76 -11.57 1.12
CA GLU A 116 5.60 -12.47 1.11
C GLU A 116 5.76 -13.65 0.15
N VAL A 117 6.66 -13.57 -0.83
CA VAL A 117 6.83 -14.57 -1.89
C VAL A 117 8.08 -15.44 -1.71
N PHE A 118 8.03 -16.66 -2.22
CA PHE A 118 9.16 -17.59 -2.20
C PHE A 118 10.33 -17.07 -3.07
N PRO A 119 11.61 -17.27 -2.69
CA PRO A 119 12.08 -17.92 -1.47
C PRO A 119 12.20 -17.00 -0.26
N TYR A 120 12.10 -15.68 -0.44
CA TYR A 120 12.29 -14.67 0.63
C TYR A 120 11.29 -14.80 1.78
N SER A 121 10.11 -15.36 1.50
CA SER A 121 9.07 -15.62 2.48
C SER A 121 9.48 -16.60 3.58
N ILE A 122 10.47 -17.46 3.32
CA ILE A 122 11.07 -18.42 4.29
C ILE A 122 11.77 -17.65 5.42
N PHE A 123 12.49 -16.60 5.09
CA PHE A 123 13.30 -15.82 6.03
C PHE A 123 12.50 -14.68 6.70
N SER A 124 11.24 -14.49 6.28
CA SER A 124 10.36 -13.43 6.74
C SER A 124 9.35 -13.95 7.77
N LYS A 125 9.48 -13.52 9.02
CA LYS A 125 8.58 -13.93 10.11
C LYS A 125 7.16 -13.39 9.87
N ARG A 126 6.13 -14.17 10.26
CA ARG A 126 4.70 -13.79 10.11
C ARG A 126 4.38 -12.41 10.68
N LYS A 127 4.86 -12.10 11.91
CA LYS A 127 4.67 -10.79 12.54
C LYS A 127 5.23 -9.63 11.71
N ILE A 128 6.40 -9.80 11.10
CA ILE A 128 7.01 -8.78 10.24
C ILE A 128 6.15 -8.53 9.00
N LYS A 129 5.59 -9.59 8.40
CA LYS A 129 4.63 -9.45 7.28
C LYS A 129 3.36 -8.70 7.72
N THR A 130 2.85 -8.96 8.93
CA THR A 130 1.72 -8.22 9.50
C THR A 130 2.04 -6.73 9.61
N TYR A 131 3.17 -6.36 10.20
CA TYR A 131 3.57 -4.97 10.32
C TYR A 131 3.83 -4.31 8.96
N ALA A 132 4.38 -5.03 7.98
CA ALA A 132 4.55 -4.53 6.62
C ALA A 132 3.19 -4.22 5.95
N ARG A 133 2.19 -5.08 6.13
CA ARG A 133 0.82 -4.84 5.63
C ARG A 133 0.17 -3.65 6.31
N GLU A 134 0.26 -3.56 7.63
CA GLU A 134 -0.28 -2.46 8.43
C GLU A 134 0.37 -1.12 8.02
N GLY A 135 1.70 -1.08 7.88
CA GLY A 135 2.43 0.09 7.41
C GLY A 135 2.03 0.49 6.00
N SER A 136 2.02 -0.46 5.05
CA SER A 136 1.60 -0.22 3.67
C SER A 136 0.17 0.34 3.59
N GLU A 137 -0.77 -0.25 4.34
CA GLU A 137 -2.15 0.22 4.41
C GLU A 137 -2.25 1.62 5.01
N THR A 138 -1.56 1.86 6.13
CA THR A 138 -1.59 3.12 6.85
C THR A 138 -1.10 4.26 5.97
N VAL A 139 0.05 4.10 5.29
CA VAL A 139 0.57 5.12 4.37
C VAL A 139 -0.38 5.33 3.20
N PHE A 140 -0.83 4.25 2.56
CA PHE A 140 -1.69 4.31 1.39
C PHE A 140 -3.00 5.05 1.69
N ASN A 141 -3.69 4.66 2.76
CA ASN A 141 -4.97 5.25 3.14
C ASN A 141 -4.85 6.73 3.49
N ASN A 142 -3.78 7.13 4.20
CA ASN A 142 -3.58 8.54 4.58
C ASN A 142 -3.12 9.41 3.40
N ALA A 143 -2.30 8.87 2.50
CA ALA A 143 -1.81 9.61 1.34
C ALA A 143 -2.88 9.80 0.25
N PHE A 144 -3.90 8.95 0.22
CA PHE A 144 -4.86 8.86 -0.90
C PHE A 144 -5.54 10.19 -1.26
N ALA A 145 -5.93 10.98 -0.25
CA ALA A 145 -6.53 12.29 -0.48
C ALA A 145 -5.54 13.30 -1.10
N GLU A 146 -4.26 13.27 -0.68
CA GLU A 146 -3.22 14.14 -1.25
C GLU A 146 -2.87 13.72 -2.68
N LEU A 147 -2.87 12.42 -2.96
CA LEU A 147 -2.70 11.88 -4.32
C LEU A 147 -3.87 12.27 -5.23
N ASN A 148 -5.09 12.31 -4.71
CA ASN A 148 -6.25 12.77 -5.48
C ASN A 148 -6.13 14.25 -5.84
N LYS A 149 -5.69 15.10 -4.90
CA LYS A 149 -5.42 16.53 -5.18
C LYS A 149 -4.32 16.68 -6.22
N LEU A 150 -3.23 15.93 -6.09
CA LEU A 150 -2.13 15.93 -7.05
C LEU A 150 -2.61 15.52 -8.45
N TYR A 151 -3.37 14.42 -8.55
CA TYR A 151 -3.88 13.92 -9.83
C TYR A 151 -4.80 14.92 -10.53
N ASN A 152 -5.62 15.67 -9.81
CA ASN A 152 -6.52 16.67 -10.38
C ASN A 152 -5.88 18.08 -10.47
N SER A 153 -4.62 18.23 -10.08
CA SER A 153 -3.95 19.53 -10.14
C SER A 153 -3.81 19.99 -11.58
N LYS A 154 -4.19 21.24 -11.84
CA LYS A 154 -3.86 21.95 -13.08
C LYS A 154 -2.45 22.55 -13.04
N PHE A 155 -1.89 22.66 -11.84
CA PHE A 155 -0.55 23.20 -11.65
C PHE A 155 0.47 22.05 -11.66
N ILE A 156 1.36 22.07 -12.64
CA ILE A 156 2.42 21.07 -12.81
C ILE A 156 3.52 21.37 -11.78
N LEU A 157 3.83 20.37 -10.95
CA LEU A 157 4.89 20.46 -9.94
C LEU A 157 6.20 19.96 -10.54
N LYS A 158 7.18 20.85 -10.67
CA LYS A 158 8.53 20.57 -11.15
C LYS A 158 9.57 21.11 -10.17
N GLU A 159 10.79 20.61 -10.30
CA GLU A 159 11.98 21.12 -9.62
C GLU A 159 11.75 21.33 -8.11
N GLU A 160 11.95 22.55 -7.61
CA GLU A 160 11.81 22.90 -6.20
C GLU A 160 10.39 22.63 -5.66
N LYS A 161 9.35 22.93 -6.43
CA LYS A 161 7.96 22.72 -5.99
C LYS A 161 7.63 21.23 -5.87
N ALA A 162 8.18 20.41 -6.75
CA ALA A 162 8.05 18.96 -6.65
C ALA A 162 8.81 18.43 -5.41
N LEU A 163 10.02 18.94 -5.18
CA LEU A 163 10.82 18.59 -4.01
C LEU A 163 10.14 19.00 -2.68
N GLU A 164 9.55 20.18 -2.61
CA GLU A 164 8.79 20.65 -1.46
C GLU A 164 7.58 19.75 -1.19
N TRP A 165 6.86 19.36 -2.25
CA TRP A 165 5.74 18.43 -2.14
C TRP A 165 6.20 17.08 -1.58
N ASP A 166 7.27 16.49 -2.14
CA ASP A 166 7.86 15.23 -1.68
C ASP A 166 8.29 15.33 -0.20
N LYS A 167 8.98 16.41 0.19
CA LYS A 167 9.37 16.67 1.58
C LYS A 167 8.15 16.75 2.50
N SER A 168 7.10 17.45 2.08
CA SER A 168 5.90 17.64 2.90
C SER A 168 5.16 16.33 3.17
N ILE A 169 5.01 15.48 2.15
CA ILE A 169 4.32 14.20 2.29
C ILE A 169 5.18 13.20 3.06
N LEU A 170 6.49 13.17 2.84
CA LEU A 170 7.42 12.34 3.63
C LEU A 170 7.41 12.74 5.10
N LYS A 171 7.33 14.03 5.42
CA LYS A 171 7.22 14.48 6.80
C LYS A 171 5.93 13.99 7.45
N LYS A 172 4.79 14.07 6.76
CA LYS A 172 3.52 13.48 7.25
C LYS A 172 3.64 11.97 7.44
N GLU A 173 4.20 11.27 6.46
CA GLU A 173 4.39 9.82 6.51
C GLU A 173 5.21 9.40 7.73
N GLN A 174 6.41 9.96 7.89
CA GLN A 174 7.38 9.51 8.87
C GLN A 174 7.03 9.91 10.31
N TYR A 175 6.42 11.08 10.53
CA TYR A 175 6.15 11.60 11.88
C TYR A 175 4.74 11.30 12.37
N ILE A 176 3.78 11.10 11.46
CA ILE A 176 2.36 10.99 11.83
C ILE A 176 1.84 9.60 11.48
N TRP A 177 1.94 9.19 10.23
CA TRP A 177 1.24 8.00 9.75
C TRP A 177 1.88 6.71 10.27
N ILE A 178 3.16 6.50 9.98
CA ILE A 178 3.81 5.21 10.29
C ILE A 178 4.36 5.13 11.71
N ASP A 179 4.46 6.27 12.41
CA ASP A 179 4.99 6.32 13.77
C ASP A 179 4.18 5.45 14.74
N SER A 180 2.85 5.43 14.56
CA SER A 180 1.95 4.55 15.30
C SER A 180 2.24 3.07 15.08
N VAL A 181 2.67 2.68 13.88
CA VAL A 181 3.00 1.28 13.54
C VAL A 181 4.29 0.87 14.25
N TYR A 182 5.31 1.72 14.25
CA TYR A 182 6.56 1.46 14.99
C TYR A 182 6.33 1.30 16.49
N LYS A 183 5.51 2.18 17.09
CA LYS A 183 5.19 2.14 18.53
C LYS A 183 4.44 0.87 18.96
N LYS A 184 3.72 0.21 18.05
CA LYS A 184 3.04 -1.08 18.31
C LYS A 184 3.95 -2.29 18.18
N MET A 185 5.17 -2.15 17.67
CA MET A 185 6.06 -3.29 17.44
C MET A 185 6.66 -3.81 18.74
N ASP A 186 6.58 -5.12 18.95
CA ASP A 186 7.37 -5.75 20.01
C ASP A 186 8.88 -5.65 19.71
N ALA A 187 9.71 -5.59 20.75
CA ALA A 187 11.16 -5.37 20.61
C ALA A 187 11.85 -6.36 19.67
N LYS A 188 11.40 -7.62 19.63
CA LYS A 188 11.96 -8.66 18.75
C LYS A 188 11.61 -8.38 17.29
N SER A 189 10.37 -7.98 17.04
CA SER A 189 9.90 -7.58 15.71
C SER A 189 10.61 -6.31 15.23
N PHE A 190 10.75 -5.31 16.10
CA PHE A 190 11.46 -4.07 15.81
C PHE A 190 12.93 -4.33 15.44
N LYS A 191 13.65 -5.11 16.25
CA LYS A 191 15.05 -5.51 15.96
C LYS A 191 15.18 -6.25 14.63
N THR A 192 14.22 -7.13 14.31
CA THR A 192 14.23 -7.84 13.02
C THR A 192 14.04 -6.86 11.85
N LEU A 193 13.14 -5.88 11.98
CA LEU A 193 12.93 -4.86 10.96
C LEU A 193 14.16 -3.98 10.78
N GLU A 194 14.85 -3.62 11.86
CA GLU A 194 16.11 -2.88 11.82
C GLU A 194 17.20 -3.65 11.06
N SER A 195 17.40 -4.94 11.36
CA SER A 195 18.33 -5.79 10.60
C SER A 195 17.96 -5.90 9.11
N ILE A 196 16.66 -5.93 8.78
CA ILE A 196 16.20 -5.90 7.39
C ILE A 196 16.58 -4.58 6.71
N ALA A 197 16.28 -3.45 7.35
CA ALA A 197 16.56 -2.12 6.81
C ALA A 197 18.07 -1.87 6.62
N ARG A 198 18.89 -2.40 7.54
CA ARG A 198 20.36 -2.38 7.45
C ARG A 198 20.94 -3.38 6.44
N GLY A 199 20.11 -4.30 5.92
CA GLY A 199 20.55 -5.34 5.00
C GLY A 199 21.55 -6.31 5.62
N GLU A 200 21.36 -6.63 6.91
CA GLU A 200 22.22 -7.53 7.66
C GLU A 200 22.01 -8.99 7.25
N PHE A 201 23.10 -9.76 7.18
CA PHE A 201 23.08 -11.19 6.84
C PHE A 201 22.31 -11.48 5.52
N LEU A 202 21.37 -12.43 5.53
CA LEU A 202 20.56 -12.81 4.37
C LEU A 202 19.62 -11.69 3.89
N TYR A 203 19.33 -10.67 4.71
CA TYR A 203 18.50 -9.54 4.30
C TYR A 203 19.21 -8.60 3.32
N GLY A 204 20.53 -8.74 3.15
CA GLY A 204 21.27 -8.04 2.12
C GLY A 204 20.78 -8.31 0.69
N LEU A 205 20.04 -9.40 0.46
CA LEU A 205 19.38 -9.71 -0.81
C LEU A 205 18.09 -8.89 -1.03
N LEU A 206 17.44 -8.44 0.03
CA LEU A 206 16.22 -7.62 -0.04
C LEU A 206 16.55 -6.14 -0.27
N VAL A 207 17.58 -5.63 0.41
CA VAL A 207 17.94 -4.21 0.44
C VAL A 207 19.30 -3.96 -0.24
N PRO A 208 19.32 -3.28 -1.41
CA PRO A 208 20.55 -2.90 -2.10
C PRO A 208 21.52 -2.13 -1.18
N LYS A 209 22.83 -2.37 -1.32
CA LYS A 209 23.87 -1.75 -0.48
C LYS A 209 23.78 -0.22 -0.45
N SER A 210 23.49 0.40 -1.59
CA SER A 210 23.36 1.86 -1.76
C SER A 210 22.26 2.48 -0.91
N ILE A 211 21.25 1.71 -0.47
CA ILE A 211 20.10 2.21 0.29
C ILE A 211 19.93 1.53 1.65
N ARG A 212 20.97 0.88 2.20
CA ARG A 212 20.88 0.34 3.56
C ARG A 212 20.71 1.46 4.58
N PHE A 213 19.74 1.33 5.47
CA PHE A 213 19.50 2.28 6.55
C PHE A 213 20.63 2.18 7.58
N ASN A 214 21.09 3.32 8.11
CA ASN A 214 22.18 3.40 9.09
C ASN A 214 21.86 4.29 10.30
N GLY A 215 20.63 4.82 10.39
CA GLY A 215 20.17 5.64 11.50
C GLY A 215 19.43 4.85 12.58
N ASP A 216 18.76 5.56 13.46
CA ASP A 216 17.83 5.00 14.44
C ASP A 216 16.42 4.89 13.83
N LEU A 217 15.92 3.65 13.71
CA LEU A 217 14.63 3.40 13.06
C LEU A 217 13.46 3.89 13.92
N SER A 218 13.65 4.05 15.23
CA SER A 218 12.62 4.56 16.14
C SER A 218 12.45 6.08 16.01
N ASN A 219 13.49 6.77 15.54
CA ASN A 219 13.52 8.21 15.40
C ASN A 219 12.95 8.67 14.03
N ALA A 220 11.85 9.41 14.05
CA ALA A 220 11.17 9.88 12.83
C ALA A 220 12.06 10.76 11.94
N GLU A 221 12.89 11.62 12.54
CA GLU A 221 13.84 12.47 11.80
C GLU A 221 14.88 11.63 11.06
N SER A 222 15.42 10.59 11.71
CA SER A 222 16.37 9.68 11.08
C SER A 222 15.76 8.98 9.87
N ARG A 223 14.49 8.52 9.98
CA ARG A 223 13.77 7.92 8.85
C ARG A 223 13.51 8.93 7.73
N TYR A 224 13.11 10.16 8.07
CA TYR A 224 12.86 11.23 7.12
C TYR A 224 14.12 11.64 6.36
N GLN A 225 15.24 11.85 7.05
CA GLN A 225 16.52 12.19 6.44
C GLN A 225 17.02 11.06 5.54
N TYR A 226 16.85 9.80 5.94
CA TYR A 226 17.14 8.67 5.07
C TYR A 226 16.26 8.68 3.80
N ALA A 227 14.96 8.94 3.93
CA ALA A 227 14.04 8.95 2.80
C ALA A 227 14.44 10.03 1.77
N ILE A 228 14.77 11.23 2.24
CA ILE A 228 15.15 12.37 1.40
C ILE A 228 16.55 12.21 0.80
N ASN A 229 17.55 11.86 1.60
CA ASN A 229 18.95 11.94 1.17
C ASN A 229 19.47 10.64 0.54
N LYS A 230 18.74 9.52 0.69
CA LYS A 230 19.22 8.21 0.23
C LYS A 230 18.20 7.47 -0.62
N LEU A 231 16.97 7.32 -0.15
CA LEU A 231 15.94 6.57 -0.89
C LEU A 231 15.46 7.33 -2.13
N LYS A 232 15.14 8.63 -2.00
CA LYS A 232 14.67 9.46 -3.13
C LYS A 232 15.69 9.49 -4.29
N PRO A 233 16.98 9.84 -4.09
CA PRO A 233 17.96 9.83 -5.18
C PRO A 233 18.16 8.45 -5.81
N TYR A 234 18.02 7.37 -5.02
CA TYR A 234 18.08 6.02 -5.57
C TYR A 234 16.88 5.71 -6.47
N CYS A 235 15.67 6.07 -6.04
CA CYS A 235 14.44 5.84 -6.80
C CYS A 235 14.36 6.72 -8.05
N GLU A 236 14.92 7.93 -8.03
CA GLU A 236 15.04 8.79 -9.21
C GLU A 236 15.76 8.09 -10.38
N ASN A 237 16.80 7.32 -10.06
CA ASN A 237 17.56 6.53 -11.04
C ASN A 237 16.95 5.15 -11.34
N ALA A 238 15.90 4.75 -10.60
CA ALA A 238 15.26 3.44 -10.69
C ALA A 238 13.78 3.62 -11.06
N LEU A 239 13.51 3.89 -12.33
CA LEU A 239 12.14 4.04 -12.85
C LEU A 239 11.35 2.70 -12.77
N PRO A 240 10.01 2.73 -12.52
CA PRO A 240 9.15 1.55 -12.34
C PRO A 240 8.97 0.57 -13.51
#